data_AF-A0A9X3IIL0-F1
#
_entry.id   AF-A0A9X3IIL0-F1
#
_cell.length_a   1.000
_cell.length_b   1.000
_cell.length_c   1.000
_cell.angle_alpha   90.00
_cell.angle_beta   90.00
_cell.angle_gamma   90.00
#
_symmetry.space_group_name_H-M   'P 1'
#
loop_
_entity.id
_entity.type
_entity.pdbx_description
1 polymer ?
#
loop_
_entity_poly.entity_id
_entity_poly.type
_entity_poly.pdbx_seq_one_letter_code
_entity_poly.pdbx_strand_id
1 'polypeptide(L)'
;MKLTTLNDRIQNFIEKKDISIKNAQEIDFLLNNLGIDNEVIDDLILMIALYVPGGGDFLLDEDQIIIQLNKAKKILEISQN
;
A
#
# COMPACT_ATOMS: atom_id res chain seq x y z
N MET A 1 12.45 -10.72 6.70
CA MET A 1 11.16 -10.97 7.37
C MET A 1 10.14 -9.87 7.09
N LYS A 2 10.41 -8.59 7.44
CA LYS A 2 9.47 -7.47 7.21
C LYS A 2 9.05 -7.29 5.74
N LEU A 3 9.99 -7.43 4.80
CA LEU A 3 9.74 -7.25 3.36
C LEU A 3 8.85 -8.34 2.75
N THR A 4 9.03 -9.59 3.16
CA THR A 4 8.16 -10.71 2.75
C THR A 4 6.72 -10.46 3.22
N THR A 5 6.55 -10.06 4.48
CA THR A 5 5.23 -9.72 5.03
C THR A 5 4.59 -8.54 4.30
N LEU A 6 5.37 -7.49 3.96
CA LEU A 6 4.86 -6.37 3.18
C LEU A 6 4.39 -6.83 1.79
N ASN A 7 5.22 -7.60 1.07
CA ASN A 7 4.88 -8.11 -0.25
C ASN A 7 3.61 -8.97 -0.24
N ASP A 8 3.45 -9.86 0.75
CA ASP A 8 2.26 -10.70 0.88
C ASP A 8 1.00 -9.84 1.09
N ARG A 9 1.10 -8.80 1.91
CA ARG A 9 -0.04 -7.90 2.18
C ARG A 9 -0.42 -7.05 0.99
N ILE A 10 0.58 -6.47 0.30
CA ILE A 10 0.38 -5.75 -0.95
C ILE A 10 -0.28 -6.67 -1.97
N GLN A 11 0.21 -7.90 -2.13
CA GLN A 11 -0.35 -8.86 -3.08
C GLN A 11 -1.80 -9.23 -2.74
N ASN A 12 -2.09 -9.50 -1.46
CA ASN A 12 -3.45 -9.79 -1.01
C ASN A 12 -4.41 -8.62 -1.25
N PHE A 13 -3.94 -7.37 -1.11
CA PHE A 13 -4.74 -6.19 -1.41
C PHE A 13 -4.99 -6.05 -2.92
N ILE A 14 -3.94 -6.19 -3.75
CA ILE A 14 -4.03 -6.11 -5.22
C ILE A 14 -4.96 -7.17 -5.80
N GLU A 15 -4.92 -8.39 -5.27
CA GLU A 15 -5.80 -9.49 -5.68
C GLU A 15 -7.21 -9.40 -5.07
N LYS A 16 -7.51 -8.34 -4.33
CA LYS A 16 -8.74 -8.13 -3.56
C LYS A 16 -9.08 -9.27 -2.59
N LYS A 17 -8.09 -10.03 -2.13
CA LYS A 17 -8.24 -11.09 -1.11
C LYS A 17 -8.39 -10.51 0.29
N ASP A 18 -7.74 -9.38 0.55
CA ASP A 18 -7.86 -8.62 1.80
C ASP A 18 -7.75 -7.12 1.53
N ILE A 19 -8.89 -6.49 1.29
CA ILE A 19 -9.04 -5.04 1.16
C ILE A 19 -9.44 -4.40 2.49
N SER A 20 -9.25 -5.07 3.64
CA SER A 20 -9.65 -4.48 4.91
C SER A 20 -8.79 -3.25 5.24
N ILE A 21 -9.39 -2.28 5.97
CA ILE A 21 -8.66 -1.14 6.54
C ILE A 21 -7.45 -1.63 7.36
N LYS A 22 -7.60 -2.77 8.06
CA LYS A 22 -6.52 -3.39 8.84
C LYS A 22 -5.33 -3.79 7.95
N ASN A 23 -5.57 -4.36 6.77
CA ASN A 23 -4.50 -4.70 5.86
C ASN A 23 -3.81 -3.45 5.29
N ALA A 24 -4.59 -2.43 4.93
CA ALA A 24 -4.06 -1.15 4.47
C ALA A 24 -3.16 -0.48 5.53
N GLN A 25 -3.63 -0.40 6.78
CA GLN A 25 -2.87 0.17 7.90
C GLN A 25 -1.57 -0.59 8.18
N GLU A 26 -1.56 -1.92 8.03
CA GLU A 26 -0.33 -2.67 8.20
C GLU A 26 0.66 -2.43 7.04
N ILE A 27 0.17 -2.27 5.81
CA ILE A 27 1.01 -1.88 4.66
C ILE A 27 1.67 -0.53 4.95
N ASP A 28 0.90 0.46 5.39
CA ASP A 28 1.39 1.78 5.81
C ASP A 28 2.48 1.69 6.90
N PHE A 29 2.19 0.97 7.99
CA PHE A 29 3.16 0.75 9.06
C PHE A 29 4.46 0.10 8.55
N LEU A 30 4.36 -0.91 7.69
CA LEU A 30 5.53 -1.60 7.15
C LEU A 30 6.33 -0.71 6.18
N LEU A 31 5.67 0.09 5.34
CA LEU A 31 6.34 1.05 4.44
C LEU A 31 7.10 2.12 5.24
N ASN A 32 6.45 2.74 6.23
CA ASN A 32 7.10 3.70 7.12
C ASN A 32 8.32 3.12 7.83
N ASN A 33 8.25 1.85 8.26
CA ASN A 33 9.37 1.18 8.91
C ASN A 33 10.55 0.85 7.97
N LEU A 34 10.34 0.83 6.66
CA LEU A 34 11.44 0.65 5.69
C LEU A 34 12.21 1.94 5.46
N GLY A 35 11.61 3.11 5.74
CA GLY A 35 12.27 4.41 5.62
C GLY A 35 12.75 4.71 4.19
N ILE A 36 11.99 4.28 3.18
CA ILE A 36 12.32 4.50 1.78
C ILE A 36 11.94 5.93 1.42
N ASP A 37 12.95 6.76 1.13
CA ASP A 37 12.78 8.12 0.63
C ASP A 37 12.37 8.09 -0.86
N ASN A 38 11.07 8.06 -1.11
CA ASN A 38 10.52 8.03 -2.46
C ASN A 38 9.08 8.60 -2.51
N GLU A 39 8.86 9.58 -3.37
CA GLU A 39 7.57 10.26 -3.53
C GLU A 39 6.39 9.31 -3.78
N VAL A 40 6.59 8.21 -4.52
CA VAL A 40 5.51 7.23 -4.78
C VAL A 40 5.10 6.50 -3.50
N ILE A 41 6.07 6.24 -2.61
CA ILE A 41 5.84 5.59 -1.31
C ILE A 41 5.16 6.57 -0.36
N ASP A 42 5.61 7.83 -0.32
CA ASP A 42 5.00 8.88 0.50
C ASP A 42 3.54 9.15 0.10
N ASP A 43 3.28 9.26 -1.21
CA ASP A 43 1.93 9.39 -1.75
C ASP A 43 1.04 8.20 -1.36
N LEU A 44 1.58 6.97 -1.42
CA LEU A 44 0.83 5.77 -1.04
C LEU A 44 0.43 5.81 0.44
N ILE A 45 1.34 6.21 1.32
CA ILE A 45 1.07 6.36 2.76
C ILE A 45 -0.07 7.36 2.97
N LEU A 46 -0.02 8.52 2.30
CA LEU A 46 -1.08 9.52 2.37
C LEU A 46 -2.42 9.00 1.83
N MET A 47 -2.40 8.25 0.72
CA MET A 47 -3.60 7.65 0.15
C MET A 47 -4.21 6.60 1.07
N ILE A 48 -3.40 5.77 1.74
CA ILE A 48 -3.89 4.79 2.71
C ILE A 48 -4.61 5.48 3.88
N ALA A 49 -4.16 6.66 4.31
CA ALA A 49 -4.85 7.43 5.35
C ALA A 49 -6.27 7.90 4.92
N LEU A 50 -6.54 7.97 3.61
CA LEU A 50 -7.83 8.34 3.04
C LEU A 50 -8.65 7.13 2.56
N TYR A 51 -8.17 5.91 2.79
CA TYR A 51 -8.79 4.69 2.27
C TYR A 51 -9.94 4.19 3.14
N VAL A 52 -11.07 3.83 2.49
CA VAL A 52 -12.08 2.93 3.04
C VAL A 52 -12.60 1.96 1.96
N PRO A 53 -12.97 0.72 2.30
CA PRO A 53 -13.53 -0.23 1.33
C PRO A 53 -14.80 0.33 0.67
N GLY A 54 -14.84 0.31 -0.67
CA GLY A 54 -15.93 0.89 -1.46
C GLY A 54 -15.93 2.43 -1.54
N GLY A 55 -14.97 3.10 -0.89
CA GLY A 55 -14.79 4.55 -0.94
C GLY A 55 -15.89 5.35 -0.24
N GLY A 56 -16.02 6.62 -0.63
CA GLY A 56 -17.05 7.55 -0.19
C GLY A 56 -16.88 8.89 -0.90
N ASP A 57 -17.76 9.87 -0.61
CA ASP A 57 -17.77 11.17 -1.29
C ASP A 57 -16.40 11.89 -1.31
N PHE A 58 -15.54 11.59 -0.31
CA PHE A 58 -14.22 12.18 -0.14
C PHE A 58 -13.13 11.15 0.20
N LEU A 59 -13.45 9.86 0.14
CA LEU A 59 -12.54 8.78 0.55
C LEU A 59 -12.20 7.88 -0.64
N LEU A 60 -10.98 7.37 -0.62
CA LEU A 60 -10.46 6.54 -1.70
C LEU A 60 -10.98 5.11 -1.57
N ASP A 61 -11.31 4.51 -2.71
CA ASP A 61 -11.69 3.10 -2.81
C ASP A 61 -10.47 2.19 -3.04
N GLU A 62 -10.69 0.88 -3.03
CA GLU A 62 -9.60 -0.07 -3.20
C GLU A 62 -8.96 -0.01 -4.58
N ASP A 63 -9.68 0.36 -5.64
CA ASP A 63 -9.14 0.41 -6.99
C ASP A 63 -8.12 1.55 -7.12
N GLN A 64 -8.41 2.70 -6.51
CA GLN A 64 -7.47 3.81 -6.41
C GLN A 64 -6.22 3.44 -5.61
N ILE A 65 -6.37 2.73 -4.49
CA ILE A 65 -5.22 2.24 -3.71
C ILE A 65 -4.41 1.20 -4.50
N ILE A 66 -5.07 0.28 -5.22
CA ILE A 66 -4.41 -0.74 -6.04
C ILE A 66 -3.55 -0.11 -7.14
N ILE A 67 -4.01 0.96 -7.77
CA ILE A 67 -3.20 1.70 -8.76
C ILE A 67 -1.89 2.18 -8.15
N GLN A 68 -1.94 2.77 -6.94
CA GLN A 68 -0.75 3.29 -6.29
C GLN A 68 0.14 2.17 -5.74
N LEU A 69 -0.43 1.09 -5.20
CA LEU A 69 0.31 -0.10 -4.77
C LEU A 69 1.12 -0.73 -5.91
N ASN A 70 0.56 -0.78 -7.12
CA ASN A 70 1.28 -1.29 -8.30
C ASN A 70 2.49 -0.44 -8.68
N LYS A 71 2.45 0.87 -8.44
CA LYS A 71 3.62 1.74 -8.63
C LYS A 71 4.65 1.52 -7.54
N ALA A 72 4.20 1.51 -6.28
CA ALA A 72 5.07 1.27 -5.12
C ALA A 72 5.80 -0.07 -5.22
N LYS A 73 5.14 -1.13 -5.69
CA LYS A 73 5.75 -2.45 -5.90
C LYS A 73 6.97 -2.40 -6.81
N LYS A 74 6.93 -1.62 -7.89
CA LYS A 74 8.07 -1.44 -8.80
C LYS A 74 9.26 -0.75 -8.12
N ILE A 75 8.99 0.23 -7.26
CA ILE A 75 10.03 0.91 -6.47
C ILE A 75 10.67 -0.08 -5.49
N LEU A 76 9.85 -0.84 -4.77
CA LEU A 76 10.31 -1.85 -3.82
C LEU A 76 11.16 -2.95 -4.45
N GLU A 77 10.90 -3.32 -5.71
CA GLU A 77 11.71 -4.27 -6.48
C GLU A 77 13.07 -3.69 -6.89
N ILE A 78 13.13 -2.40 -7.23
CA ILE A 78 14.39 -1.72 -7.61
C ILE A 78 15.29 -1.51 -6.40
N SER A 79 14.72 -1.09 -5.26
CA SER A 79 15.47 -0.83 -4.01
C SER A 79 16.09 -2.08 -3.36
N GLN A 80 15.86 -3.27 -3.92
CA GLN A 80 16.44 -4.54 -3.46
C GLN A 80 17.66 -4.99 -4.25
N ASN A 81 18.00 -4.30 -5.35
CA ASN A 81 19.24 -4.52 -6.12
C ASN A 81 20.32 -3.51 -5.72
#